data_AF-A0A5J5DPX6-F1
#
_entry.id   AF-A0A5J5DPX6-F1
#
_cell.length_a   1.000
_cell.length_b   1.000
_cell.length_c   1.000
_cell.angle_alpha   90.00
_cell.angle_beta   90.00
_cell.angle_gamma   90.00
#
_symmetry.space_group_name_H-M   'P 1'
#
loop_
_entity.id
_entity.type
_entity.pdbx_description
1 polymer ?
#
loop_
_entity_poly.entity_id
_entity_poly.type
_entity_poly.pdbx_seq_one_letter_code
_entity_poly.pdbx_strand_id
1 'polypeptide(L)'
;MFNTTLTPTTNFTENSTTPGGPSGPLPWYQFPVCAASPYGFIFYFGVKVFNLAVGTPCNILVIWQIATRKSDASTSDIFIFNLAIVDAYFCVMTPVDMVNRLLLDDSRIWYFQRFAYGIKDVAPLFLVCICLDRYMAVVHPVLFTGIRDNKMRIGISVVVWGFILAYGLTKCILGVMSVNEIFSGVILFAFAVMLFCNISVIWVLRRCVAGKEVMHPVKKKAFKMVLIILAIIVSNYLPSVALMPFVSYYTFVAFRCQISVSVFSIMDLSSSIEPLLYITKMERVGGRCCGGSVSTKPHDVKV
;
A
#
# COMPACT_ATOMS: atom_id res chain seq x y z
N MET A 1 21.89 -39.55 57.14
CA MET A 1 20.49 -39.35 57.55
C MET A 1 20.03 -38.03 56.94
N PHE A 2 19.29 -38.07 55.84
CA PHE A 2 18.26 -37.11 55.44
C PHE A 2 17.57 -37.70 54.21
N ASN A 3 16.37 -38.22 54.47
CA ASN A 3 15.39 -38.73 53.50
C ASN A 3 14.83 -37.53 52.72
N THR A 4 14.49 -37.71 51.43
CA THR A 4 13.18 -37.37 50.83
C THR A 4 13.24 -37.65 49.32
N THR A 5 12.71 -38.81 48.94
CA THR A 5 12.19 -39.14 47.62
C THR A 5 10.88 -38.38 47.41
N LEU A 6 10.70 -37.72 46.26
CA LEU A 6 9.38 -37.33 45.73
C LEU A 6 9.46 -37.17 44.21
N THR A 7 8.99 -38.22 43.53
CA THR A 7 8.61 -38.29 42.12
C THR A 7 7.42 -37.36 41.82
N PRO A 8 7.33 -36.72 40.64
CA PRO A 8 6.10 -36.06 40.22
C PRO A 8 5.16 -37.08 39.54
N THR A 9 4.02 -37.33 40.16
CA THR A 9 2.88 -38.04 39.58
C THR A 9 2.23 -37.19 38.48
N THR A 10 2.35 -37.63 37.23
CA THR A 10 1.56 -37.14 36.09
C THR A 10 0.15 -37.75 36.14
N ASN A 11 -0.82 -37.01 36.67
CA ASN A 11 -2.24 -37.32 36.53
C ASN A 11 -2.79 -36.59 35.29
N PHE A 12 -2.80 -37.27 34.14
CA PHE A 12 -3.61 -36.89 32.99
C PHE A 12 -5.03 -37.42 33.19
N THR A 13 -5.95 -36.56 33.63
CA THR A 13 -7.39 -36.58 33.28
C THR A 13 -8.07 -35.41 33.97
N GLU A 14 -8.20 -34.27 33.29
CA GLU A 14 -9.30 -33.34 33.54
C GLU A 14 -10.22 -33.36 32.32
N ASN A 15 -11.28 -34.15 32.47
CA ASN A 15 -12.43 -34.16 31.59
C ASN A 15 -13.39 -33.09 32.13
N SER A 16 -13.27 -31.87 31.62
CA SER A 16 -14.15 -30.75 32.00
C SER A 16 -15.00 -30.34 30.81
N THR A 17 -16.13 -31.04 30.61
CA THR A 17 -17.25 -30.55 29.81
C THR A 17 -18.00 -29.48 30.60
N THR A 18 -17.67 -28.21 30.36
CA THR A 18 -18.49 -27.06 30.76
C THR A 18 -19.59 -26.80 29.72
N PRO A 19 -20.88 -26.70 30.09
CA PRO A 19 -21.99 -26.47 29.14
C PRO A 19 -22.12 -24.99 28.69
N GLY A 20 -21.00 -24.29 28.48
CA GLY A 20 -21.00 -22.85 28.18
C GLY A 20 -19.72 -22.32 27.54
N GLY A 21 -18.89 -23.18 26.95
CA GLY A 21 -17.69 -22.76 26.22
C GLY A 21 -18.03 -22.16 24.85
N PRO A 22 -17.27 -21.17 24.35
CA PRO A 22 -17.51 -20.61 23.03
C PRO A 22 -17.38 -21.70 21.96
N SER A 23 -18.28 -21.64 20.99
CA SER A 23 -18.48 -22.57 19.88
C SER A 23 -17.21 -22.84 19.07
N GLY A 24 -16.38 -23.79 19.48
CA GLY A 24 -15.14 -24.16 18.78
C GLY A 24 -14.14 -23.00 18.59
N PRO A 25 -12.91 -23.28 18.13
CA PRO A 25 -12.03 -22.22 17.69
C PRO A 25 -12.68 -21.55 16.48
N LEU A 26 -13.07 -20.29 16.60
CA LEU A 26 -13.56 -19.55 15.43
C LEU A 26 -12.47 -19.55 14.33
N PRO A 27 -12.79 -19.91 13.09
CA PRO A 27 -11.82 -20.26 12.04
C PRO A 27 -11.05 -19.04 11.45
N TRP A 28 -11.31 -17.84 11.93
CA TRP A 28 -10.69 -16.60 11.45
C TRP A 28 -9.30 -16.28 12.04
N TYR A 29 -8.90 -16.88 13.17
CA TYR A 29 -7.64 -16.55 13.85
C TYR A 29 -6.54 -17.57 13.58
N GLN A 30 -5.35 -17.11 13.22
CA GLN A 30 -4.17 -17.97 13.14
C GLN A 30 -3.71 -18.45 14.53
N PHE A 31 -3.93 -17.65 15.57
CA PHE A 31 -3.61 -17.99 16.96
C PHE A 31 -4.89 -17.94 17.81
N PRO A 32 -5.28 -19.03 18.50
CA PRO A 32 -6.52 -19.05 19.30
C PRO A 32 -6.58 -17.95 20.37
N VAL A 33 -5.43 -17.55 20.93
CA VAL A 33 -5.33 -16.45 21.92
C VAL A 33 -5.80 -15.10 21.37
N CYS A 34 -5.85 -14.92 20.05
CA CYS A 34 -6.37 -13.70 19.44
C CYS A 34 -7.90 -13.57 19.56
N ALA A 35 -8.62 -14.63 19.96
CA ALA A 35 -10.06 -14.55 20.22
C ALA A 35 -10.42 -13.55 21.33
N ALA A 36 -9.48 -13.26 22.24
CA ALA A 36 -9.66 -12.23 23.26
C ALA A 36 -9.69 -10.79 22.69
N SER A 37 -9.19 -10.56 21.46
CA SER A 37 -9.18 -9.24 20.80
C SER A 37 -9.64 -9.36 19.34
N PRO A 38 -10.95 -9.49 19.09
CA PRO A 38 -11.49 -9.77 17.75
C PRO A 38 -11.41 -8.57 16.79
N TYR A 39 -11.39 -7.34 17.32
CA TYR A 39 -11.58 -6.12 16.54
C TYR A 39 -10.51 -5.88 15.47
N GLY A 40 -9.25 -6.23 15.74
CA GLY A 40 -8.17 -6.11 14.76
C GLY A 40 -8.43 -6.97 13.52
N PHE A 41 -8.88 -8.20 13.72
CA PHE A 41 -9.21 -9.11 12.62
C PHE A 41 -10.48 -8.70 11.88
N ILE A 42 -11.51 -8.21 12.58
CA ILE A 42 -12.73 -7.67 11.94
C ILE A 42 -12.36 -6.55 10.98
N PHE A 43 -11.54 -5.60 11.44
CA PHE A 43 -11.06 -4.51 10.60
C PHE A 43 -10.25 -5.02 9.41
N TYR A 44 -9.32 -5.96 9.64
CA TYR A 44 -8.52 -6.58 8.59
C TYR A 44 -9.36 -7.26 7.49
N PHE A 45 -10.34 -8.08 7.86
CA PHE A 45 -11.20 -8.73 6.88
C PHE A 45 -12.09 -7.70 6.16
N GLY A 46 -12.55 -6.67 6.86
CA GLY A 46 -13.28 -5.56 6.25
C GLY A 46 -12.44 -4.85 5.17
N VAL A 47 -11.20 -4.50 5.47
CA VAL A 47 -10.26 -3.90 4.49
C VAL A 47 -9.99 -4.85 3.33
N LYS A 48 -9.80 -6.13 3.59
CA LYS A 48 -9.60 -7.15 2.55
C LYS A 48 -10.76 -7.21 1.56
N VAL A 49 -11.99 -7.31 2.05
CA VAL A 49 -13.19 -7.33 1.20
C VAL A 49 -13.32 -6.02 0.43
N PHE A 50 -13.05 -4.88 1.08
CA PHE A 50 -13.05 -3.58 0.42
C PHE A 50 -12.01 -3.50 -0.71
N ASN A 51 -10.79 -3.95 -0.47
CA ASN A 51 -9.72 -4.00 -1.47
C ASN A 51 -10.03 -4.96 -2.61
N LEU A 52 -10.64 -6.10 -2.32
CA LEU A 52 -11.11 -7.01 -3.36
C LEU A 52 -12.19 -6.37 -4.23
N ALA A 53 -13.18 -5.71 -3.62
CA ALA A 53 -14.33 -5.14 -4.32
C ALA A 53 -13.99 -3.83 -5.07
N VAL A 54 -13.15 -2.97 -4.51
CA VAL A 54 -12.84 -1.63 -5.05
C VAL A 54 -11.43 -1.57 -5.60
N GLY A 55 -10.45 -2.06 -4.85
CA GLY A 55 -9.04 -2.05 -5.26
C GLY A 55 -8.79 -2.86 -6.54
N THR A 56 -9.36 -4.07 -6.65
CA THR A 56 -9.20 -4.90 -7.87
C THR A 56 -9.66 -4.20 -9.14
N PRO A 57 -10.94 -3.74 -9.27
CA PRO A 57 -11.37 -3.07 -10.49
C PRO A 57 -10.59 -1.78 -10.74
N CYS A 58 -10.29 -0.99 -9.70
CA CYS A 58 -9.53 0.25 -9.88
C CYS A 58 -8.13 -0.02 -10.43
N ASN A 59 -7.37 -0.96 -9.87
CA ASN A 59 -6.03 -1.27 -10.35
C ASN A 59 -6.04 -1.89 -11.75
N ILE A 60 -7.01 -2.77 -12.07
CA ILE A 60 -7.16 -3.31 -13.44
C ILE A 60 -7.45 -2.19 -14.43
N LEU A 61 -8.31 -1.24 -14.08
CA LEU A 61 -8.59 -0.07 -14.91
C LEU A 61 -7.34 0.80 -15.11
N VAL A 62 -6.53 1.01 -14.07
CA VAL A 62 -5.25 1.75 -14.20
C VAL A 62 -4.29 1.03 -15.15
N ILE A 63 -4.11 -0.28 -14.98
CA ILE A 63 -3.28 -1.12 -15.87
C ILE A 63 -3.78 -1.01 -17.31
N TRP A 64 -5.08 -1.18 -17.53
CA TRP A 64 -5.71 -1.09 -18.84
C TRP A 64 -5.51 0.28 -19.48
N GLN A 65 -5.75 1.37 -18.75
CA GLN A 65 -5.62 2.74 -19.25
C GLN A 65 -4.19 3.09 -19.65
N ILE A 66 -3.21 2.66 -18.85
CA ILE A 66 -1.79 2.88 -19.16
C ILE A 66 -1.37 2.02 -20.36
N ALA A 67 -1.78 0.74 -20.42
CA ALA A 67 -1.40 -0.17 -21.49
C ALA A 67 -2.02 0.19 -22.86
N THR A 68 -3.23 0.76 -22.87
CA THR A 68 -3.95 1.11 -24.11
C THR A 68 -3.65 2.52 -24.63
N ARG A 69 -2.87 3.32 -23.90
CA ARG A 69 -2.54 4.69 -24.27
C ARG A 69 -1.57 4.72 -25.46
N LYS A 70 -2.00 5.30 -26.59
CA LYS A 70 -1.22 5.36 -27.84
C LYS A 70 -0.23 6.53 -27.95
N SER A 71 -0.17 7.47 -26.99
CA SER A 71 0.68 8.66 -27.06
C SER A 71 1.29 9.03 -25.70
N ASP A 72 2.56 9.43 -25.71
CA ASP A 72 3.39 9.96 -24.61
C ASP A 72 2.98 9.48 -23.20
N ALA A 73 3.49 8.31 -22.82
CA ALA A 73 3.45 7.84 -21.45
C ALA A 73 3.93 8.98 -20.52
N SER A 74 3.13 9.30 -19.50
CA SER A 74 3.59 10.18 -18.43
C SER A 74 4.82 9.54 -17.83
N THR A 75 5.77 10.37 -17.44
CA THR A 75 7.05 9.94 -16.90
C THR A 75 6.90 8.94 -15.75
N SER A 76 5.87 9.13 -14.90
CA SER A 76 5.62 8.24 -13.76
C SER A 76 4.74 7.03 -14.10
N ASP A 77 4.21 6.88 -15.32
CA ASP A 77 3.25 5.82 -15.67
C ASP A 77 3.87 4.41 -15.50
N ILE A 78 5.18 4.25 -15.74
CA ILE A 78 5.86 2.95 -15.52
C ILE A 78 5.79 2.54 -14.05
N PHE A 79 6.07 3.44 -13.11
CA PHE A 79 6.02 3.11 -11.68
C PHE A 79 4.58 2.88 -11.21
N ILE A 80 3.64 3.69 -11.69
CA ILE A 80 2.21 3.54 -11.38
C ILE A 80 1.67 2.21 -11.90
N PHE A 81 2.08 1.81 -13.10
CA PHE A 81 1.72 0.53 -13.70
C PHE A 81 2.23 -0.66 -12.87
N ASN A 82 3.50 -0.63 -12.46
CA ASN A 82 4.07 -1.69 -11.62
C ASN A 82 3.40 -1.75 -10.23
N LEU A 83 3.12 -0.60 -9.62
CA LEU A 83 2.38 -0.54 -8.37
C LEU A 83 0.97 -1.14 -8.50
N ALA A 84 0.25 -0.78 -9.58
CA ALA A 84 -1.08 -1.32 -9.84
C ALA A 84 -1.09 -2.83 -10.06
N ILE A 85 -0.02 -3.41 -10.67
CA ILE A 85 0.14 -4.87 -10.78
C ILE A 85 0.26 -5.50 -9.39
N VAL A 86 1.12 -4.95 -8.53
CA VAL A 86 1.32 -5.46 -7.17
C VAL A 86 0.02 -5.40 -6.36
N ASP A 87 -0.68 -4.27 -6.43
CA ASP A 87 -1.93 -4.06 -5.71
C ASP A 87 -3.05 -4.95 -6.24
N ALA A 88 -3.21 -5.09 -7.56
CA ALA A 88 -4.19 -6.00 -8.16
C ALA A 88 -3.94 -7.45 -7.75
N TYR A 89 -2.68 -7.90 -7.81
CA TYR A 89 -2.27 -9.23 -7.37
C TYR A 89 -2.63 -9.46 -5.89
N PHE A 90 -2.29 -8.51 -5.02
CA PHE A 90 -2.60 -8.60 -3.59
C PHE A 90 -4.11 -8.63 -3.32
N CYS A 91 -4.90 -7.82 -4.01
CA CYS A 91 -6.36 -7.82 -3.88
C CYS A 91 -6.97 -9.17 -4.30
N VAL A 92 -6.56 -9.72 -5.45
CA VAL A 92 -7.05 -11.01 -5.97
C VAL A 92 -6.63 -12.21 -5.11
N MET A 93 -5.60 -12.06 -4.29
CA MET A 93 -5.21 -13.08 -3.31
C MET A 93 -6.14 -13.16 -2.09
N THR A 94 -7.03 -12.19 -1.91
CA THR A 94 -7.96 -12.15 -0.77
C THR A 94 -8.84 -13.40 -0.64
N PRO A 95 -9.53 -13.90 -1.69
CA PRO A 95 -10.34 -15.10 -1.59
C PRO A 95 -9.52 -16.34 -1.24
N VAL A 96 -8.30 -16.46 -1.80
CA VAL A 96 -7.37 -17.56 -1.48
C VAL A 96 -6.98 -17.49 0.01
N ASP A 97 -6.73 -16.29 0.53
CA ASP A 97 -6.46 -16.10 1.96
C ASP A 97 -7.63 -16.50 2.85
N MET A 98 -8.84 -16.08 2.49
CA MET A 98 -10.06 -16.38 3.25
C MET A 98 -10.39 -17.88 3.23
N VAL A 99 -10.36 -18.51 2.05
CA VAL A 99 -10.66 -19.94 1.90
C VAL A 99 -9.66 -20.80 2.67
N ASN A 100 -8.37 -20.47 2.58
CA ASN A 100 -7.37 -21.25 3.31
C ASN A 100 -7.53 -21.12 4.82
N ARG A 101 -7.79 -19.91 5.34
CA ARG A 101 -8.01 -19.68 6.77
C ARG A 101 -9.26 -20.37 7.28
N LEU A 102 -10.34 -20.33 6.51
CA LEU A 102 -11.66 -20.78 6.98
C LEU A 102 -11.94 -22.26 6.75
N LEU A 103 -11.36 -22.87 5.72
CA LEU A 103 -11.77 -24.19 5.23
C LEU A 103 -10.62 -25.19 5.08
N LEU A 104 -9.47 -24.77 4.54
CA LEU A 104 -8.44 -25.73 4.09
C LEU A 104 -7.31 -25.96 5.09
N ASP A 105 -6.86 -24.90 5.76
CA ASP A 105 -5.65 -24.87 6.61
C ASP A 105 -4.41 -25.55 5.98
N ASP A 106 -4.21 -25.38 4.66
CA ASP A 106 -3.09 -25.99 3.94
C ASP A 106 -1.80 -25.18 4.13
N SER A 107 -0.77 -25.83 4.68
CA SER A 107 0.55 -25.24 4.92
C SER A 107 1.20 -24.62 3.67
N ARG A 108 1.01 -25.19 2.48
CA ARG A 108 1.56 -24.68 1.21
C ARG A 108 0.92 -23.36 0.83
N ILE A 109 -0.39 -23.23 1.05
CA ILE A 109 -1.10 -21.98 0.79
C ILE A 109 -0.66 -20.90 1.79
N TRP A 110 -0.37 -21.27 3.05
CA TRP A 110 0.23 -20.35 4.02
C TRP A 110 1.59 -19.80 3.59
N TYR A 111 2.46 -20.62 2.99
CA TYR A 111 3.72 -20.14 2.39
C TYR A 111 3.47 -19.16 1.24
N PHE A 112 2.56 -19.52 0.33
CA PHE A 112 2.21 -18.67 -0.80
C PHE A 112 1.60 -17.33 -0.38
N GLN A 113 0.77 -17.32 0.67
CA GLN A 113 0.24 -16.10 1.27
C GLN A 113 1.38 -15.24 1.84
N ARG A 114 2.29 -15.81 2.62
CA ARG A 114 3.45 -15.07 3.17
C ARG A 114 4.27 -14.41 2.07
N PHE A 115 4.47 -15.10 0.95
CA PHE A 115 5.10 -14.54 -0.24
C PHE A 115 4.32 -13.34 -0.79
N ALA A 116 3.00 -13.48 -0.99
CA ALA A 116 2.15 -12.40 -1.49
C ALA A 116 2.15 -11.16 -0.57
N TYR A 117 2.10 -11.38 0.75
CA TYR A 117 2.26 -10.32 1.74
C TYR A 117 3.62 -9.66 1.66
N GLY A 118 4.69 -10.44 1.47
CA GLY A 118 6.04 -9.89 1.37
C GLY A 118 6.21 -9.02 0.13
N ILE A 119 5.57 -9.38 -0.99
CA ILE A 119 5.53 -8.52 -2.16
C ILE A 119 4.87 -7.16 -1.82
N LYS A 120 3.71 -7.19 -1.15
CA LYS A 120 2.96 -5.97 -0.80
C LYS A 120 3.70 -5.08 0.21
N ASP A 121 4.38 -5.66 1.20
CA ASP A 121 5.15 -4.93 2.23
C ASP A 121 6.16 -3.95 1.62
N VAL A 122 6.77 -4.31 0.48
CA VAL A 122 7.85 -3.55 -0.17
C VAL A 122 7.34 -2.74 -1.37
N ALA A 123 6.07 -2.89 -1.75
CA ALA A 123 5.39 -2.09 -2.78
C ALA A 123 5.53 -0.56 -2.59
N PRO A 124 5.60 0.02 -1.36
CA PRO A 124 5.83 1.45 -1.16
C PRO A 124 7.11 2.00 -1.81
N LEU A 125 8.08 1.15 -2.19
CA LEU A 125 9.22 1.60 -2.99
C LEU A 125 8.80 2.16 -4.37
N PHE A 126 7.74 1.63 -5.00
CA PHE A 126 7.20 2.23 -6.22
C PHE A 126 6.59 3.61 -5.94
N LEU A 127 5.94 3.81 -4.79
CA LEU A 127 5.45 5.12 -4.37
C LEU A 127 6.58 6.12 -4.12
N VAL A 128 7.69 5.66 -3.55
CA VAL A 128 8.92 6.47 -3.44
C VAL A 128 9.41 6.89 -4.82
N CYS A 129 9.49 5.97 -5.78
CA CYS A 129 9.87 6.29 -7.16
C CYS A 129 8.92 7.31 -7.80
N ILE A 130 7.60 7.17 -7.60
CA ILE A 130 6.60 8.14 -8.08
C ILE A 130 6.81 9.52 -7.43
N CYS A 131 7.04 9.58 -6.12
CA CYS A 131 7.27 10.83 -5.40
C CYS A 131 8.57 11.52 -5.85
N LEU A 132 9.64 10.74 -6.07
CA LEU A 132 10.92 11.24 -6.57
C LEU A 132 10.81 11.76 -8.01
N ASP A 133 10.12 11.04 -8.90
CA ASP A 133 9.91 11.49 -10.29
C ASP A 133 9.17 12.85 -10.31
N ARG A 134 8.16 13.01 -9.45
CA ARG A 134 7.41 14.27 -9.32
C ARG A 134 8.23 15.38 -8.66
N TYR A 135 9.05 15.04 -7.66
CA TYR A 135 9.99 15.97 -7.06
C TYR A 135 10.97 16.50 -8.11
N MET A 136 11.61 15.62 -8.88
CA MET A 136 12.55 16.01 -9.93
C MET A 136 11.88 16.89 -10.98
N ALA A 137 10.67 16.54 -11.42
CA ALA A 137 9.93 17.32 -12.41
C ALA A 137 9.59 18.76 -11.96
N VAL A 138 9.33 18.96 -10.66
CA VAL A 138 8.90 20.26 -10.11
C VAL A 138 10.08 21.09 -9.59
N VAL A 139 11.01 20.46 -8.89
CA VAL A 139 12.11 21.15 -8.20
C VAL A 139 13.32 21.32 -9.13
N HIS A 140 13.58 20.35 -10.01
CA HIS A 140 14.75 20.33 -10.90
C HIS A 140 14.38 20.10 -12.36
N PRO A 141 13.56 20.99 -12.98
CA PRO A 141 12.99 20.75 -14.31
C PRO A 141 14.04 20.58 -15.41
N VAL A 142 15.20 21.27 -15.32
CA VAL A 142 16.29 21.17 -16.31
C VAL A 142 16.96 19.79 -16.27
N LEU A 143 17.22 19.27 -15.07
CA LEU A 143 17.76 17.91 -14.90
C LEU A 143 16.72 16.87 -15.33
N PHE A 144 15.44 17.10 -15.01
CA PHE A 144 14.35 16.23 -15.40
C PHE A 144 14.17 16.10 -16.92
N THR A 145 14.37 17.20 -17.67
CA THR A 145 14.35 17.15 -19.15
C THR A 145 15.47 16.28 -19.73
N GLY A 146 16.64 16.22 -19.07
CA GLY A 146 17.74 15.32 -19.46
C GLY A 146 17.55 13.86 -19.03
N ILE A 147 16.81 13.61 -17.94
CA ILE A 147 16.59 12.29 -17.33
C ILE A 147 15.30 11.61 -17.87
N ARG A 148 14.67 12.18 -18.89
CA ARG A 148 13.40 11.67 -19.50
C ARG A 148 13.57 10.35 -20.29
N ASP A 149 14.58 9.54 -20.00
CA ASP A 149 14.76 8.24 -20.62
C ASP A 149 13.93 7.17 -19.89
N ASN A 150 12.98 6.57 -20.62
CA ASN A 150 12.18 5.45 -20.12
C ASN A 150 13.05 4.24 -19.77
N LYS A 151 14.23 4.06 -20.39
CA LYS A 151 15.16 2.97 -20.08
C LYS A 151 15.64 3.04 -18.63
N MET A 152 15.93 4.24 -18.12
CA MET A 152 16.36 4.41 -16.73
C MET A 152 15.24 4.03 -15.76
N ARG A 153 14.00 4.43 -16.03
CA ARG A 153 12.84 4.08 -15.18
C ARG A 153 12.52 2.59 -15.21
N ILE A 154 12.67 1.95 -16.37
CA ILE A 154 12.58 0.49 -16.49
C ILE A 154 13.67 -0.16 -15.63
N GLY A 155 14.92 0.30 -15.74
CA GLY A 155 16.02 -0.20 -14.92
C GLY A 155 15.76 -0.07 -13.42
N ILE A 156 15.29 1.10 -12.95
CA ILE A 156 14.90 1.30 -11.55
C ILE A 156 13.76 0.35 -11.17
N SER A 157 12.76 0.18 -12.03
CA SER A 157 11.63 -0.72 -11.76
C SER A 157 12.08 -2.18 -11.62
N VAL A 158 13.02 -2.64 -12.46
CA VAL A 158 13.61 -3.98 -12.36
C VAL A 158 14.34 -4.16 -11.03
N VAL A 159 15.11 -3.16 -10.60
CA VAL A 159 15.79 -3.19 -9.29
C VAL A 159 14.79 -3.25 -8.14
N VAL A 160 13.73 -2.43 -8.18
CA VAL A 160 12.67 -2.44 -7.16
C VAL A 160 11.97 -3.80 -7.13
N TRP A 161 11.64 -4.39 -8.28
CA TRP A 161 11.10 -5.76 -8.36
C TRP A 161 12.07 -6.78 -7.76
N GLY A 162 13.37 -6.66 -7.99
CA GLY A 162 14.39 -7.50 -7.37
C GLY A 162 14.31 -7.46 -5.84
N PHE A 163 14.22 -6.27 -5.24
CA PHE A 163 14.04 -6.12 -3.79
C PHE A 163 12.71 -6.69 -3.29
N ILE A 164 11.61 -6.43 -3.99
CA ILE A 164 10.27 -6.94 -3.66
C ILE A 164 10.26 -8.46 -3.66
N LEU A 165 10.79 -9.09 -4.70
CA LEU A 165 10.84 -10.54 -4.83
C LEU A 165 11.78 -11.14 -3.78
N ALA A 166 12.98 -10.60 -3.59
CA ALA A 166 13.92 -11.08 -2.58
C ALA A 166 13.32 -11.05 -1.17
N TYR A 167 12.68 -9.93 -0.80
CA TYR A 167 11.99 -9.81 0.48
C TYR A 167 10.79 -10.77 0.58
N GLY A 168 9.99 -10.89 -0.48
CA GLY A 168 8.88 -11.84 -0.55
C GLY A 168 9.32 -13.29 -0.33
N LEU A 169 10.37 -13.74 -1.01
CA LEU A 169 10.95 -15.08 -0.83
C LEU A 169 11.48 -15.27 0.60
N THR A 170 12.19 -14.27 1.13
CA THR A 170 12.74 -14.30 2.49
C THR A 170 11.62 -14.46 3.51
N LYS A 171 10.55 -13.65 3.41
CA LYS A 171 9.37 -13.72 4.30
C LYS A 171 8.63 -15.06 4.17
N CYS A 172 8.59 -15.63 2.96
CA CYS A 172 8.01 -16.94 2.71
C CYS A 172 8.77 -18.04 3.48
N ILE A 173 10.09 -18.12 3.30
CA ILE A 173 10.93 -19.23 3.81
C ILE A 173 11.25 -19.06 5.30
N LEU A 174 11.75 -17.89 5.71
CA LEU A 174 12.21 -17.62 7.08
C LEU A 174 11.08 -17.15 8.01
N GLY A 175 9.90 -16.86 7.46
CA GLY A 175 8.73 -16.44 8.21
C GLY A 175 8.77 -14.98 8.66
N VAL A 176 7.62 -14.51 9.16
CA VAL A 176 7.34 -13.08 9.40
C VAL A 176 8.30 -12.44 10.40
N MET A 177 8.73 -13.15 11.44
CA MET A 177 9.54 -12.56 12.52
C MET A 177 10.95 -12.18 12.06
N SER A 178 11.51 -12.94 11.13
CA SER A 178 12.87 -12.74 10.62
C SER A 178 13.04 -11.45 9.82
N VAL A 179 11.95 -10.96 9.21
CA VAL A 179 11.97 -9.81 8.29
C VAL A 179 11.42 -8.53 8.92
N ASN A 180 10.93 -8.57 10.16
CA ASN A 180 10.30 -7.42 10.81
C ASN A 180 11.22 -6.19 10.93
N GLU A 181 12.49 -6.38 11.28
CA GLU A 181 13.47 -5.29 11.38
C GLU A 181 13.76 -4.66 10.00
N ILE A 182 13.92 -5.51 8.99
CA ILE A 182 14.13 -5.10 7.60
C ILE A 182 12.91 -4.30 7.11
N PHE A 183 11.71 -4.80 7.38
CA PHE A 183 10.46 -4.11 7.07
C PHE A 183 10.40 -2.72 7.71
N SER A 184 10.67 -2.64 9.02
CA SER A 184 10.67 -1.38 9.77
C SER A 184 11.67 -0.37 9.18
N GLY A 185 12.87 -0.83 8.78
CA GLY A 185 13.86 0.00 8.11
C GLY A 185 13.40 0.49 6.73
N VAL A 186 12.87 -0.42 5.90
CA VAL A 186 12.38 -0.10 4.54
C VAL A 186 11.21 0.88 4.60
N ILE A 187 10.24 0.67 5.50
CA ILE A 187 9.06 1.52 5.60
C ILE A 187 9.40 2.90 6.16
N LEU A 188 10.33 2.98 7.13
CA LEU A 188 10.84 4.26 7.64
C LEU A 188 11.55 5.05 6.54
N PHE A 189 12.44 4.38 5.79
CA PHE A 189 13.12 4.99 4.66
C PHE A 189 12.12 5.51 3.61
N ALA A 190 11.17 4.65 3.22
CA ALA A 190 10.15 5.02 2.23
C ALA A 190 9.31 6.21 2.70
N PHE A 191 8.86 6.19 3.95
CA PHE A 191 8.09 7.27 4.55
C PHE A 191 8.86 8.59 4.59
N ALA A 192 10.11 8.57 5.03
CA ALA A 192 10.96 9.76 5.10
C ALA A 192 11.16 10.39 3.71
N VAL A 193 11.47 9.58 2.70
CA VAL A 193 11.65 10.07 1.32
C VAL A 193 10.33 10.60 0.75
N MET A 194 9.22 9.90 0.97
CA MET A 194 7.90 10.35 0.52
C MET A 194 7.52 11.71 1.14
N LEU A 195 7.73 11.91 2.44
CA LEU A 195 7.48 13.18 3.12
C LEU A 195 8.37 14.29 2.56
N PHE A 196 9.68 14.03 2.47
CA PHE A 196 10.64 14.99 1.93
C PHE A 196 10.25 15.45 0.53
N CYS A 197 9.92 14.52 -0.37
CA CYS A 197 9.54 14.82 -1.74
C CYS A 197 8.27 15.68 -1.80
N ASN A 198 7.21 15.26 -1.09
CA ASN A 198 5.92 15.95 -1.14
C ASN A 198 5.98 17.35 -0.49
N ILE A 199 6.68 17.49 0.64
CA ILE A 199 6.91 18.81 1.29
C ILE A 199 7.71 19.73 0.37
N SER A 200 8.77 19.22 -0.26
CA SER A 200 9.58 20.00 -1.21
C SER A 200 8.76 20.50 -2.41
N VAL A 201 7.91 19.63 -2.98
CA VAL A 201 6.99 20.01 -4.06
C VAL A 201 6.00 21.09 -3.59
N ILE A 202 5.40 20.93 -2.41
CA ILE A 202 4.50 21.93 -1.82
C ILE A 202 5.21 23.27 -1.62
N TRP A 203 6.45 23.25 -1.14
CA TRP A 203 7.25 24.45 -0.90
C TRP A 203 7.57 25.20 -2.20
N VAL A 204 8.02 24.50 -3.24
CA VAL A 204 8.26 25.12 -4.56
C VAL A 204 6.97 25.68 -5.13
N LEU A 205 5.87 24.91 -5.09
CA LEU A 205 4.57 25.37 -5.56
C LEU A 205 4.08 26.63 -4.81
N ARG A 206 4.32 26.71 -3.50
CA ARG A 206 4.01 27.92 -2.69
C ARG A 206 4.86 29.11 -3.08
N ARG A 207 6.18 28.93 -3.25
CA ARG A 207 7.07 30.02 -3.69
C ARG A 207 6.68 30.57 -5.06
N CYS A 208 6.28 29.72 -6.00
CA CYS A 208 5.78 30.15 -7.30
C CYS A 208 4.44 30.89 -7.27
N VAL A 209 3.74 30.90 -6.13
CA VAL A 209 2.43 31.55 -5.91
C VAL A 209 2.57 32.83 -5.10
N ALA A 210 3.50 32.90 -4.15
CA ALA A 210 3.71 34.06 -3.28
C ALA A 210 4.05 35.37 -4.01
N GLY A 211 4.34 35.32 -5.32
CA GLY A 211 4.57 36.50 -6.17
C GLY A 211 3.42 36.87 -7.13
N LYS A 212 2.24 36.22 -7.06
CA LYS A 212 1.06 36.57 -7.88
C LYS A 212 -0.20 36.58 -7.02
N GLU A 213 -0.88 37.75 -6.93
CA GLU A 213 -2.06 37.97 -6.07
C GLU A 213 -3.25 37.03 -6.35
N VAL A 214 -3.29 36.41 -7.54
CA VAL A 214 -4.35 35.46 -7.92
C VAL A 214 -3.75 34.13 -8.35
N MET A 215 -4.07 33.07 -7.61
CA MET A 215 -3.60 31.73 -7.95
C MET A 215 -4.31 31.19 -9.19
N HIS A 216 -3.55 31.05 -10.29
CA HIS A 216 -4.05 30.43 -11.51
C HIS A 216 -4.68 29.05 -11.19
N PRO A 217 -5.89 28.74 -11.71
CA PRO A 217 -6.69 27.59 -11.26
C PRO A 217 -5.96 26.24 -11.38
N VAL A 218 -5.05 26.12 -12.35
CA VAL A 218 -4.21 24.92 -12.54
C VAL A 218 -3.24 24.72 -11.38
N LYS A 219 -2.62 25.78 -10.87
CA LYS A 219 -1.66 25.71 -9.75
C LYS A 219 -2.35 25.41 -8.42
N LYS A 220 -3.53 26.00 -8.18
CA LYS A 220 -4.38 25.70 -7.00
C LYS A 220 -4.78 24.22 -6.96
N LYS A 221 -5.14 23.67 -8.13
CA LYS A 221 -5.50 22.24 -8.26
C LYS A 221 -4.30 21.33 -8.01
N ALA A 222 -3.14 21.63 -8.58
CA ALA A 222 -1.91 20.86 -8.34
C ALA A 222 -1.52 20.86 -6.86
N PHE A 223 -1.57 22.03 -6.21
CA PHE A 223 -1.32 22.16 -4.77
C PHE A 223 -2.27 21.32 -3.92
N LYS A 224 -3.59 21.43 -4.15
CA LYS A 224 -4.60 20.64 -3.43
C LYS A 224 -4.38 19.14 -3.62
N MET A 225 -4.02 18.70 -4.83
CA MET A 225 -3.75 17.30 -5.12
C MET A 225 -2.52 16.78 -4.36
N VAL A 226 -1.42 17.52 -4.31
CA VAL A 226 -0.22 17.10 -3.56
C VAL A 226 -0.49 17.06 -2.06
N LEU A 227 -1.31 17.98 -1.54
CA LEU A 227 -1.71 17.96 -0.13
C LEU A 227 -2.57 16.73 0.22
N ILE A 228 -3.50 16.34 -0.66
CA ILE A 228 -4.28 15.10 -0.50
C ILE A 228 -3.36 13.88 -0.48
N ILE A 229 -2.37 13.82 -1.38
CA ILE A 229 -1.41 12.71 -1.43
C ILE A 229 -0.57 12.65 -0.15
N LEU A 230 -0.08 13.79 0.34
CA LEU A 230 0.65 13.87 1.60
C LEU A 230 -0.22 13.37 2.76
N ALA A 231 -1.49 13.76 2.81
CA ALA A 231 -2.41 13.30 3.85
C ALA A 231 -2.62 11.78 3.80
N ILE A 232 -2.78 11.19 2.62
CA ILE A 232 -2.91 9.74 2.43
C ILE A 232 -1.63 9.01 2.88
N ILE A 233 -0.45 9.53 2.52
CA ILE A 233 0.83 8.94 2.92
C ILE A 233 0.96 8.94 4.44
N VAL A 234 0.65 10.07 5.08
CA VAL A 234 0.69 10.19 6.54
C VAL A 234 -0.32 9.24 7.19
N SER A 235 -1.57 9.19 6.73
CA SER A 235 -2.58 8.32 7.33
C SER A 235 -2.25 6.83 7.20
N ASN A 236 -1.68 6.42 6.06
CA ASN A 236 -1.46 5.01 5.76
C ASN A 236 -0.15 4.46 6.34
N TYR A 237 0.91 5.28 6.39
CA TYR A 237 2.25 4.80 6.71
C TYR A 237 2.78 5.28 8.07
N LEU A 238 2.28 6.39 8.61
CA LEU A 238 2.68 6.85 9.95
C LEU A 238 2.38 5.81 11.05
N PRO A 239 1.22 5.11 11.07
CA PRO A 239 0.96 4.09 12.08
C PRO A 239 2.01 2.97 12.07
N SER A 240 2.45 2.54 10.87
CA SER A 240 3.49 1.52 10.72
C SER A 240 4.82 1.99 11.28
N VAL A 241 5.24 3.21 10.92
CA VAL A 241 6.51 3.79 11.37
C VAL A 241 6.51 4.05 12.88
N ALA A 242 5.37 4.45 13.43
CA ALA A 242 5.25 4.81 14.84
C ALA A 242 5.12 3.62 15.78
N LEU A 243 4.58 2.48 15.33
CA LEU A 243 4.23 1.35 16.19
C LEU A 243 5.12 0.12 16.00
N MET A 244 5.59 -0.15 14.78
CA MET A 244 6.37 -1.38 14.49
C MET A 244 7.73 -1.44 15.18
N PRO A 245 8.51 -0.34 15.31
CA PRO A 245 9.82 -0.38 16.00
C PRO A 245 9.73 -0.67 17.50
N PHE A 246 8.58 -0.44 18.14
CA PHE A 246 8.40 -0.60 19.58
C PHE A 246 7.82 -1.98 19.96
N VAL A 247 7.99 -2.98 19.09
CA VAL A 247 7.47 -4.35 19.30
C VAL A 247 7.83 -4.93 20.67
N SER A 248 9.03 -4.65 21.19
CA SER A 248 9.51 -5.15 22.49
C SER A 248 8.72 -4.65 23.70
N TYR A 249 7.99 -3.55 23.56
CA TYR A 249 7.18 -2.96 24.63
C TYR A 249 5.77 -3.54 24.71
N TYR A 250 5.33 -4.27 23.69
CA TYR A 250 3.98 -4.79 23.61
C TYR A 250 3.92 -6.27 24.01
N THR A 251 2.81 -6.68 24.63
CA THR A 251 2.54 -8.10 24.84
C THR A 251 2.29 -8.78 23.50
N PHE A 252 2.48 -10.11 23.45
CA PHE A 252 2.23 -10.90 22.23
C PHE A 252 0.84 -10.65 21.64
N VAL A 253 -0.22 -10.64 22.49
CA VAL A 253 -1.60 -10.44 22.05
C VAL A 253 -1.81 -9.02 21.53
N ALA A 254 -1.34 -8.00 22.26
CA ALA A 254 -1.47 -6.61 21.83
C ALA A 254 -0.78 -6.37 20.48
N PHE A 255 0.45 -6.87 20.31
CA PHE A 255 1.19 -6.69 19.08
C PHE A 255 0.61 -7.51 17.91
N ARG A 256 0.45 -8.82 18.09
CA ARG A 256 0.11 -9.73 16.98
C ARG A 256 -1.36 -9.71 16.62
N CYS A 257 -2.26 -9.62 17.60
CA CYS A 257 -3.69 -9.76 17.34
C CYS A 257 -4.37 -8.42 17.06
N GLN A 258 -3.75 -7.31 17.46
CA GLN A 258 -4.36 -5.99 17.37
C GLN A 258 -3.50 -5.01 16.59
N ILE A 259 -2.31 -4.64 17.09
CA ILE A 259 -1.49 -3.57 16.50
C ILE A 259 -1.04 -3.93 15.08
N SER A 260 -0.31 -5.04 14.93
CA SER A 260 0.27 -5.44 13.64
C SER A 260 -0.82 -5.64 12.58
N VAL A 261 -1.88 -6.36 12.92
CA VAL A 261 -3.02 -6.61 12.01
C VAL A 261 -3.69 -5.29 11.59
N SER A 262 -3.95 -4.39 12.52
CA SER A 262 -4.59 -3.10 12.21
C SER A 262 -3.69 -2.19 11.38
N VAL A 263 -2.40 -2.11 11.73
CA VAL A 263 -1.40 -1.31 11.03
C VAL A 263 -1.22 -1.77 9.58
N PHE A 264 -1.05 -3.08 9.35
CA PHE A 264 -0.98 -3.63 8.00
C PHE A 264 -2.28 -3.37 7.22
N SER A 265 -3.44 -3.49 7.87
CA SER A 265 -4.73 -3.19 7.24
C SER A 265 -4.85 -1.71 6.83
N ILE A 266 -4.40 -0.78 7.66
CA ILE A 266 -4.36 0.66 7.32
C ILE A 266 -3.44 0.88 6.12
N MET A 267 -2.25 0.25 6.12
CA MET A 267 -1.31 0.34 5.02
C MET A 267 -1.92 -0.21 3.73
N ASP A 268 -2.67 -1.32 3.80
CA ASP A 268 -3.30 -1.98 2.66
C ASP A 268 -4.45 -1.19 2.03
N LEU A 269 -5.05 -0.22 2.73
CA LEU A 269 -6.03 0.71 2.14
C LEU A 269 -5.45 1.53 0.98
N SER A 270 -4.13 1.72 0.95
CA SER A 270 -3.41 2.33 -0.19
C SER A 270 -3.79 1.71 -1.53
N SER A 271 -3.94 0.38 -1.56
CA SER A 271 -4.24 -0.42 -2.76
C SER A 271 -5.56 -0.03 -3.43
N SER A 272 -6.47 0.64 -2.71
CA SER A 272 -7.72 1.15 -3.27
C SER A 272 -7.69 2.68 -3.44
N ILE A 273 -7.13 3.40 -2.47
CA ILE A 273 -7.16 4.87 -2.43
C ILE A 273 -6.31 5.49 -3.56
N GLU A 274 -5.12 4.93 -3.81
CA GLU A 274 -4.16 5.46 -4.78
C GLU A 274 -4.63 5.33 -6.24
N PRO A 275 -5.11 4.17 -6.72
CA PRO A 275 -5.65 4.05 -8.07
C PRO A 275 -6.94 4.87 -8.27
N LEU A 276 -7.82 4.97 -7.26
CA LEU A 276 -8.99 5.85 -7.31
C LEU A 276 -8.60 7.32 -7.53
N LEU A 277 -7.56 7.78 -6.82
CA LEU A 277 -7.04 9.14 -6.98
C LEU A 277 -6.44 9.35 -8.38
N TYR A 278 -5.76 8.35 -8.93
CA TYR A 278 -5.22 8.37 -10.28
C TYR A 278 -6.32 8.47 -11.35
N ILE A 279 -7.34 7.60 -11.28
CA ILE A 279 -8.48 7.60 -12.21
C ILE A 279 -9.21 8.95 -12.17
N THR A 280 -9.54 9.44 -10.97
CA THR A 280 -10.21 10.73 -10.76
C THR A 280 -9.42 11.90 -11.35
N LYS A 281 -8.08 11.81 -11.35
CA LYS A 281 -7.20 12.80 -11.97
C LYS A 281 -7.28 12.72 -13.50
N MET A 282 -7.29 11.53 -14.07
CA MET A 282 -7.33 11.31 -15.52
C MET A 282 -8.66 11.70 -16.16
N GLU A 283 -9.79 11.31 -15.59
CA GLU A 283 -11.13 11.67 -16.11
C GLU A 283 -11.30 13.19 -16.20
N ARG A 284 -10.80 13.92 -15.20
CA ARG A 284 -10.81 15.40 -15.20
C ARG A 284 -9.87 16.03 -16.22
N VAL A 285 -8.90 15.29 -16.76
CA VAL A 285 -8.05 15.74 -17.87
C VAL A 285 -8.75 15.44 -19.19
N GLY A 286 -9.38 14.27 -19.35
CA GLY A 286 -10.18 13.91 -20.53
C GLY A 286 -11.41 14.80 -20.73
N GLY A 287 -12.11 15.17 -19.66
CA GLY A 287 -13.28 16.06 -19.72
C GLY A 287 -12.97 17.52 -20.06
N ARG A 288 -11.69 17.91 -20.21
CA ARG A 288 -11.29 19.28 -20.60
C ARG A 288 -10.92 19.43 -22.07
N CYS A 289 -10.80 18.32 -22.80
CA CYS A 289 -10.48 18.31 -24.23
C CYS A 289 -11.72 18.17 -25.13
N CYS A 290 -12.90 17.89 -24.57
CA CYS A 290 -14.16 17.76 -25.32
C CYS A 290 -15.02 19.05 -25.35
N GLY A 291 -14.43 20.21 -25.04
CA GLY A 291 -15.04 21.51 -25.33
C GLY A 291 -14.67 21.94 -26.75
N GLY A 292 -15.43 21.46 -27.73
CA GLY A 292 -15.22 21.78 -29.13
C GLY A 292 -15.21 23.29 -29.38
N SER A 293 -14.14 23.77 -30.00
CA SER A 293 -14.11 25.07 -30.66
C SER A 293 -15.12 25.04 -31.81
N VAL A 294 -16.31 25.60 -31.60
CA VAL A 294 -17.15 26.03 -32.72
C VAL A 294 -16.45 27.24 -33.35
N SER A 295 -15.77 26.99 -34.46
CA SER A 295 -15.25 28.04 -35.32
C SER A 295 -16.44 28.77 -35.94
N THR A 296 -16.73 29.96 -35.44
CA THR A 296 -17.56 30.95 -36.13
C THR A 296 -16.79 31.40 -37.38
N LYS A 297 -17.29 31.03 -38.57
CA LYS A 297 -16.84 31.63 -39.83
C LYS A 297 -17.27 33.10 -39.86
N PRO A 298 -16.39 34.06 -40.17
CA PRO A 298 -16.82 35.40 -40.53
C PRO A 298 -17.46 35.37 -41.92
N HIS A 299 -18.66 35.93 -42.02
CA HIS A 299 -19.27 36.23 -43.31
C HIS A 299 -18.44 37.33 -43.98
N ASP A 300 -17.85 37.01 -45.13
CA ASP A 300 -17.30 37.99 -46.07
C ASP A 300 -18.41 38.92 -46.55
N VAL A 301 -18.23 40.22 -46.30
CA VAL A 301 -18.92 41.30 -47.01
C VAL A 301 -18.26 41.43 -48.38
N LYS A 302 -19.03 41.18 -49.45
CA LYS A 302 -18.67 41.58 -50.81
C LYS A 302 -19.59 42.72 -51.25
N VAL A 303 -18.93 43.85 -51.55
CA VAL A 303 -19.28 44.97 -52.46
C VAL A 303 -20.68 45.55 -52.34
#